data_AF-K1L247-F1
#
_entry.id   AF-K1L247-F1
#
_cell.length_a   1.000
_cell.length_b   1.000
_cell.length_c   1.000
_cell.angle_alpha   90.00
_cell.angle_beta   90.00
_cell.angle_gamma   90.00
#
_symmetry.space_group_name_H-M   'P 1'
#
loop_
_entity.id
_entity.type
_entity.pdbx_description
1 polymer ?
#
loop_
_entity_poly.entity_id
_entity_poly.type
_entity_poly.pdbx_seq_one_letter_code
_entity_poly.pdbx_strand_id
1 'polypeptide(L)'
;MYQLISPQTIIQYFGDDDKEMLQEMVQIILDTNLNDLKHLHPHYEEKDFSSIKKKCHKAKPSMSYVGAVETRKLLEKIESDLENSRPTYEVLLEHIHIIDKELKHFLDNL
;
A
#
# COMPACT_ATOMS: atom_id res chain seq x y z
N MET A 1 15.71 -8.60 -4.18
CA MET A 1 16.12 -7.42 -3.38
C MET A 1 14.91 -6.52 -3.25
N TYR A 2 14.59 -6.08 -2.04
CA TYR A 2 13.46 -5.20 -1.76
C TYR A 2 13.81 -3.76 -2.15
N GLN A 3 12.92 -3.11 -2.89
CA GLN A 3 13.08 -1.76 -3.45
C GLN A 3 12.22 -0.75 -2.69
N LEU A 4 10.97 -1.12 -2.36
CA LEU A 4 10.02 -0.21 -1.75
C LEU A 4 9.65 -0.59 -0.33
N ILE A 5 9.64 -1.89 0.01
CA ILE A 5 9.35 -2.35 1.38
C ILE A 5 10.63 -2.59 2.19
N SER A 6 10.47 -2.69 3.50
CA SER A 6 11.52 -3.08 4.44
C SER A 6 11.08 -4.31 5.26
N PRO A 7 11.65 -5.50 5.00
CA PRO A 7 11.37 -6.70 5.80
C PRO A 7 11.64 -6.49 7.29
N GLN A 8 12.70 -5.75 7.63
CA GLN A 8 13.04 -5.43 9.02
C GLN A 8 11.93 -4.61 9.68
N THR A 9 11.35 -3.65 8.95
CA THR A 9 10.23 -2.83 9.47
C THR A 9 8.97 -3.68 9.64
N ILE A 10 8.69 -4.57 8.70
CA ILE A 10 7.56 -5.51 8.79
C ILE A 10 7.69 -6.36 10.06
N ILE A 11 8.84 -7.00 10.25
CA ILE A 11 9.12 -7.86 11.41
C ILE A 11 9.08 -7.05 12.71
N GLN A 12 9.69 -5.86 12.75
CA GLN A 12 9.66 -5.01 13.94
C GLN A 12 8.24 -4.59 14.33
N TYR A 13 7.36 -4.40 13.35
CA TYR A 13 6.00 -3.94 13.60
C TYR A 13 5.07 -5.06 14.07
N PHE A 14 5.20 -6.26 13.47
CA PHE A 14 4.29 -7.38 13.73
C PHE A 14 4.86 -8.46 14.68
N GLY A 15 6.16 -8.42 14.98
CA GLY A 15 6.85 -9.43 15.79
C GLY A 15 7.54 -10.50 14.93
N ASP A 16 8.60 -11.11 15.46
CA ASP A 16 9.30 -12.25 14.87
C ASP A 16 8.98 -13.59 15.56
N ASP A 17 8.27 -13.53 16.68
CA ASP A 17 7.91 -14.68 17.52
C ASP A 17 6.62 -15.38 17.09
N ASP A 18 5.76 -14.69 16.32
CA ASP A 18 4.52 -15.25 15.77
C ASP A 18 4.47 -15.13 14.23
N LYS A 19 4.97 -16.16 13.56
CA LYS A 19 4.98 -16.24 12.09
C LYS A 19 3.57 -16.29 11.49
N GLU A 20 2.61 -16.90 12.16
CA GLU A 20 1.24 -17.01 11.64
C GLU A 20 0.58 -15.63 11.63
N MET A 21 0.72 -14.88 12.74
CA MET A 21 0.25 -13.50 12.82
C MET A 21 0.92 -12.62 11.76
N LEU A 22 2.22 -12.74 11.57
CA LEU A 22 2.98 -12.00 10.56
C LEU A 22 2.47 -12.27 9.14
N GLN A 23 2.20 -13.54 8.81
CA GLN A 23 1.63 -13.93 7.53
C GLN A 23 0.22 -13.36 7.34
N GLU A 24 -0.65 -13.50 8.33
CA GLU A 24 -2.02 -12.98 8.27
C GLU A 24 -2.05 -11.46 8.05
N MET A 25 -1.22 -10.72 8.78
CA MET A 25 -1.19 -9.25 8.66
C MET A 25 -0.71 -8.81 7.27
N VAL A 26 0.35 -9.43 6.74
CA VAL A 26 0.83 -9.12 5.38
C VAL A 26 -0.19 -9.53 4.32
N GLN A 27 -0.88 -10.65 4.51
CA GLN A 27 -1.94 -11.10 3.60
C GLN A 27 -3.13 -10.12 3.59
N ILE A 28 -3.55 -9.60 4.75
CA ILE A 28 -4.58 -8.55 4.84
C ILE A 28 -4.16 -7.31 4.05
N ILE A 29 -2.90 -6.88 4.15
CA ILE A 29 -2.40 -5.72 3.40
C ILE A 29 -2.48 -5.96 1.89
N LEU A 30 -2.14 -7.16 1.42
CA LEU A 30 -2.24 -7.56 0.02
C LEU A 30 -3.69 -7.55 -0.49
N ASP A 31 -4.58 -8.24 0.23
CA ASP A 31 -5.94 -8.51 -0.22
C ASP A 31 -6.89 -7.33 -0.06
N THR A 32 -6.60 -6.43 0.90
CA THR A 32 -7.45 -5.28 1.20
C THR A 32 -6.79 -3.98 0.78
N ASN A 33 -5.71 -3.55 1.44
CA ASN A 33 -5.18 -2.20 1.26
C ASN A 33 -4.59 -1.98 -0.13
N LEU A 34 -3.75 -2.89 -0.62
CA LEU A 34 -3.19 -2.78 -1.97
C LEU A 34 -4.27 -2.99 -3.03
N ASN A 35 -5.15 -3.96 -2.84
CA ASN A 35 -6.24 -4.22 -3.77
C ASN A 35 -7.18 -3.02 -3.92
N ASP A 36 -7.54 -2.35 -2.82
CA ASP A 36 -8.36 -1.13 -2.84
C ASP A 36 -7.70 -0.02 -3.66
N LEU A 37 -6.38 0.14 -3.52
CA LEU A 37 -5.64 1.16 -4.25
C LEU A 37 -5.50 0.83 -5.74
N LYS A 38 -5.41 -0.45 -6.13
CA LYS A 38 -5.39 -0.87 -7.55
C LYS A 38 -6.68 -0.48 -8.29
N HIS A 39 -7.79 -0.37 -7.55
CA HIS A 39 -9.12 -0.17 -8.11
C HIS A 39 -9.67 1.24 -7.86
N LEU A 40 -8.80 2.26 -7.79
CA LEU A 40 -9.26 3.66 -7.69
C LEU A 40 -9.71 4.24 -9.04
N HIS A 41 -9.35 3.64 -10.16
CA HIS A 41 -9.63 4.16 -11.49
C HIS A 41 -11.12 4.49 -11.73
N PRO A 42 -12.10 3.63 -11.38
CA PRO A 42 -13.53 3.95 -11.55
C PRO A 42 -13.94 5.20 -10.77
N HIS A 43 -13.40 5.40 -9.56
CA HIS A 43 -13.71 6.59 -8.75
C HIS A 43 -13.18 7.88 -9.38
N TYR A 44 -12.07 7.83 -10.12
CA TYR A 44 -11.60 8.99 -10.88
C TYR A 44 -12.53 9.33 -12.04
N GLU A 45 -13.05 8.33 -12.75
CA GLU A 45 -14.02 8.53 -13.85
C GLU A 45 -15.35 9.11 -13.34
N GLU A 46 -15.83 8.62 -12.21
CA GLU A 46 -17.05 9.09 -11.56
C GLU A 46 -16.86 10.41 -10.78
N LYS A 47 -15.63 10.92 -10.70
CA LYS A 47 -15.25 12.08 -9.85
C LYS A 47 -15.63 11.90 -8.38
N ASP A 48 -15.65 10.66 -7.89
CA ASP A 48 -15.88 10.33 -6.48
C ASP A 48 -14.58 10.49 -5.66
N PHE A 49 -14.17 11.74 -5.50
CA PHE A 49 -12.98 12.11 -4.75
C PHE A 49 -13.10 11.78 -3.25
N SER A 50 -14.31 11.67 -2.73
CA SER A 50 -14.57 11.28 -1.34
C SER A 50 -14.12 9.83 -1.09
N SER A 51 -14.47 8.92 -2.00
CA SER A 51 -14.03 7.52 -1.92
C SER A 51 -12.53 7.36 -2.15
N ILE A 52 -11.95 8.10 -3.11
CA ILE A 52 -10.49 8.11 -3.33
C ILE A 52 -9.76 8.51 -2.05
N LYS A 53 -10.15 9.65 -1.45
CA LYS A 53 -9.56 10.15 -0.20
C LYS A 53 -9.63 9.10 0.91
N LYS A 54 -10.80 8.48 1.11
CA LYS A 54 -11.01 7.46 2.15
C LYS A 54 -10.12 6.24 1.94
N LYS A 55 -10.00 5.73 0.71
CA LYS A 55 -9.17 4.56 0.38
C LYS A 55 -7.68 4.86 0.56
N CYS A 56 -7.20 6.00 0.07
CA CYS A 56 -5.83 6.46 0.31
C CYS A 56 -5.54 6.62 1.81
N HIS A 57 -6.45 7.27 2.56
CA HIS A 57 -6.30 7.45 4.00
C HIS A 57 -6.15 6.13 4.76
N LYS A 58 -7.01 5.16 4.45
CA LYS A 58 -7.01 3.83 5.08
C LYS A 58 -5.76 3.02 4.76
N ALA A 59 -5.16 3.18 3.58
CA ALA A 59 -3.98 2.42 3.17
C ALA A 59 -2.65 3.01 3.70
N LYS A 60 -2.63 4.30 4.10
CA LYS A 60 -1.41 4.96 4.62
C LYS A 60 -0.74 4.24 5.78
N PRO A 61 -1.46 3.81 6.85
CA PRO A 61 -0.85 3.06 7.95
C PRO A 61 -0.21 1.77 7.46
N SER A 62 -0.88 1.01 6.59
CA SER A 62 -0.34 -0.22 6.02
C SER A 62 0.97 -0.01 5.27
N MET A 63 1.11 1.11 4.54
CA MET A 63 2.38 1.47 3.89
C MET A 63 3.48 1.77 4.91
N SER A 64 3.16 2.36 6.06
CA SER A 64 4.14 2.52 7.16
C SER A 64 4.58 1.18 7.72
N TYR A 65 3.64 0.26 7.95
CA TYR A 65 3.93 -1.05 8.56
C TYR A 65 4.91 -1.87 7.71
N VAL A 66 4.82 -1.71 6.38
CA VAL A 66 5.72 -2.40 5.46
C VAL A 66 6.97 -1.61 5.08
N GLY A 67 7.18 -0.43 5.66
CA GLY A 67 8.32 0.44 5.34
C GLY A 67 8.25 1.11 3.96
N ALA A 68 7.09 1.10 3.30
CA ALA A 68 6.86 1.74 1.99
C ALA A 68 6.67 3.26 2.11
N VAL A 69 7.71 3.95 2.59
CA VAL A 69 7.69 5.38 2.90
C VAL A 69 7.35 6.24 1.68
N GLU A 70 7.94 5.96 0.52
CA GLU A 70 7.68 6.74 -0.70
C GLU A 70 6.25 6.55 -1.19
N THR A 71 5.72 5.32 -1.13
CA THR A 71 4.32 5.04 -1.46
C THR A 71 3.36 5.74 -0.52
N ARG A 72 3.66 5.79 0.78
CA ARG A 72 2.89 6.57 1.75
C ARG A 72 2.85 8.06 1.38
N LYS A 73 3.96 8.65 0.94
CA LYS A 73 4.00 10.05 0.47
C LYS A 73 3.16 10.28 -0.79
N LEU A 74 3.12 9.31 -1.72
CA LEU A 74 2.22 9.38 -2.88
C LEU A 74 0.75 9.43 -2.46
N LEU A 75 0.34 8.62 -1.47
CA LEU A 75 -1.01 8.65 -0.92
C LEU A 75 -1.34 10.02 -0.30
N GLU A 76 -0.42 10.57 0.50
CA GLU A 76 -0.57 11.92 1.09
C GLU A 76 -0.70 12.99 -0.01
N LYS A 77 0.09 12.89 -1.08
CA LYS A 77 0.02 13.80 -2.22
C LYS A 77 -1.33 13.71 -2.94
N ILE A 78 -1.86 12.50 -3.16
CA ILE A 78 -3.19 12.30 -3.76
C ILE A 78 -4.27 12.95 -2.89
N GLU A 79 -4.24 12.75 -1.57
CA GLU A 79 -5.22 13.34 -0.66
C GLU A 79 -5.15 14.87 -0.59
N SER A 80 -3.97 15.45 -0.85
CA SER A 80 -3.77 16.91 -0.83
C SER A 80 -4.29 17.62 -2.08
N ASP A 81 -4.44 16.91 -3.21
CA ASP A 81 -4.82 17.49 -4.50
C ASP A 81 -5.65 16.50 -5.34
N LEU A 82 -6.79 16.06 -4.79
CA LEU A 82 -7.58 14.96 -5.34
C LEU A 82 -7.98 15.16 -6.80
N GLU A 83 -8.40 16.37 -7.18
CA GLU A 83 -8.90 16.66 -8.53
C GLU A 83 -7.80 16.56 -9.60
N ASN A 84 -6.54 16.85 -9.24
CA ASN A 84 -5.40 16.80 -10.16
C ASN A 84 -4.46 15.61 -9.88
N SER A 85 -4.83 14.73 -8.96
CA SER A 85 -3.96 13.65 -8.48
C SER A 85 -3.79 12.48 -9.44
N ARG A 86 -4.51 12.45 -10.57
CA ARG A 86 -4.50 11.33 -11.53
C ARG A 86 -3.09 10.91 -12.01
N PRO A 87 -2.18 11.84 -12.36
CA PRO A 87 -0.80 11.46 -12.70
C PRO A 87 -0.04 10.86 -11.51
N THR A 88 -0.32 11.31 -10.28
CA THR A 88 0.27 10.73 -9.07
C THR A 88 -0.28 9.32 -8.81
N TYR A 89 -1.55 9.09 -9.14
CA TYR A 89 -2.16 7.77 -9.07
C TYR A 89 -1.53 6.77 -10.06
N GLU A 90 -1.15 7.20 -11.25
CA GLU A 90 -0.44 6.35 -12.22
C GLU A 90 0.91 5.87 -11.66
N VAL A 91 1.69 6.78 -11.05
CA VAL A 91 2.94 6.42 -10.34
C VAL A 91 2.66 5.49 -9.16
N LEU A 92 1.57 5.75 -8.42
CA LEU A 92 1.17 4.88 -7.31
C LEU A 92 0.89 3.45 -7.78
N LEU A 93 0.28 3.24 -8.96
CA LEU A 93 0.03 1.91 -9.50
C LEU A 93 1.33 1.12 -9.74
N GLU A 94 2.39 1.78 -10.20
CA GLU A 94 3.70 1.16 -10.35
C GLU A 94 4.28 0.73 -9.00
N HIS A 95 4.18 1.61 -7.99
CA HIS A 95 4.60 1.30 -6.62
C HIS A 95 3.82 0.11 -6.05
N ILE A 96 2.50 0.07 -6.25
CA ILE A 96 1.65 -1.02 -5.78
C ILE A 96 2.06 -2.35 -6.41
N HIS A 97 2.38 -2.36 -7.71
CA HIS A 97 2.83 -3.58 -8.40
C HIS A 97 4.15 -4.10 -7.83
N ILE A 98 5.10 -3.21 -7.52
CA ILE A 98 6.38 -3.57 -6.91
C ILE A 98 6.15 -4.10 -5.49
N ILE A 99 5.38 -3.40 -4.66
CA ILE A 99 5.09 -3.80 -3.28
C ILE A 99 4.35 -5.15 -3.25
N ASP A 100 3.38 -5.38 -4.13
CA ASP A 100 2.65 -6.65 -4.22
C ASP A 100 3.61 -7.84 -4.42
N LYS A 101 4.55 -7.70 -5.35
CA LYS A 101 5.59 -8.72 -5.60
C LYS A 101 6.53 -8.89 -4.41
N GLU A 102 6.92 -7.78 -3.80
CA GLU A 102 7.85 -7.79 -2.67
C GLU A 102 7.24 -8.42 -1.42
N LEU A 103 5.97 -8.13 -1.10
CA LEU A 103 5.29 -8.76 0.04
C LEU A 103 5.05 -10.25 -0.19
N LYS A 104 4.69 -10.66 -1.42
CA LYS A 104 4.61 -12.09 -1.76
C LYS A 104 5.96 -12.78 -1.62
N HIS A 105 7.02 -12.17 -2.14
CA HIS A 105 8.38 -12.68 -1.97
C HIS A 105 8.77 -12.78 -0.49
N PHE A 106 8.40 -11.80 0.33
CA PHE A 106 8.62 -11.84 1.77
C PHE A 106 7.91 -13.02 2.43
N LEU A 107 6.63 -13.24 2.11
CA LEU A 107 5.86 -14.39 2.61
C LEU A 107 6.46 -15.74 2.19
N ASP A 108 6.91 -15.86 0.94
CA ASP A 108 7.53 -17.09 0.43
C ASP A 108 8.87 -17.43 1.12
N ASN A 109 9.49 -16.45 1.80
CA ASN A 109 10.80 -16.58 2.44
C ASN A 109 10.75 -16.39 3.97
N LEU A 110 9.56 -16.49 4.57
CA LEU A 110 9.33 -16.37 6.01
C LEU A 110 9.68 -17.66 6.77
#